data_AF-A0A9Q5QW79-F1
#
_entry.id   AF-A0A9Q5QW79-F1
#
_cell.length_a   1.000
_cell.length_b   1.000
_cell.length_c   1.000
_cell.angle_alpha   90.00
_cell.angle_beta   90.00
_cell.angle_gamma   90.00
#
_symmetry.space_group_name_H-M   'P 1'
#
loop_
_entity.id
_entity.type
_entity.pdbx_description
1 polymer ?
#
loop_
_entity_poly.entity_id
_entity_poly.type
_entity_poly.pdbx_seq_one_letter_code
_entity_poly.pdbx_strand_id
1 'polypeptide(L)' 'MTYTLEQFKKDFVINHLREIPTEEVLKQYSPEEVLKQYSPQEFLEGLSPETLEHLAIFKNSLLKNHCCS' A
#
# COMPACT_ATOMS: atom_id res chain seq x y z
N MET A 1 23.23 31.39 11.42
CA MET A 1 22.33 30.29 11.03
C MET A 1 21.63 29.80 12.29
N THR A 2 20.33 30.01 12.43
CA THR A 2 19.58 29.55 13.60
C THR A 2 19.03 28.16 13.34
N TYR A 3 19.54 27.18 14.07
CA TYR A 3 19.02 25.82 14.04
C TYR A 3 17.79 25.73 14.94
N THR A 4 16.64 25.38 14.37
CA THR A 4 15.39 25.30 15.12
C THR A 4 15.14 23.89 15.65
N LEU A 5 14.31 23.79 16.70
CA LEU A 5 13.84 22.49 17.20
C LEU A 5 13.11 21.68 16.14
N GLU A 6 12.46 22.33 15.17
CA GLU A 6 11.81 21.64 14.05
C GLU A 6 12.82 21.03 13.08
N GLN A 7 13.89 21.76 12.78
CA GLN A 7 14.99 21.24 11.96
C GLN A 7 15.66 20.04 12.65
N PHE A 8 15.90 20.14 13.97
CA PHE A 8 16.38 19.02 14.77
C PHE A 8 15.49 17.79 14.68
N LYS A 9 14.18 17.95 14.90
CA LYS A 9 13.23 16.85 14.82
C LYS A 9 13.23 16.20 13.43
N LYS A 10 13.28 17.01 12.37
CA LYS A 10 13.30 16.52 10.99
C LYS A 10 14.58 15.71 10.72
N ASP A 11 15.74 16.25 11.05
CA ASP A 11 17.04 15.57 10.84
C ASP A 11 17.13 14.30 11.67
N PHE A 12 16.65 14.34 12.91
CA PHE A 12 16.58 13.17 13.78
C PHE A 12 15.72 12.07 13.17
N VAL A 13 14.50 12.39 12.73
CA VAL A 13 13.61 11.42 12.10
C VAL A 13 14.25 10.85 10.83
N ILE A 14 14.81 11.68 9.95
CA ILE A 14 15.45 11.23 8.71
C ILE A 14 16.59 10.23 8.99
N ASN A 15 17.41 10.49 10.00
CA ASN A 15 18.53 9.62 10.36
C ASN A 15 18.09 8.28 10.93
N HIS A 16 17.00 8.25 11.71
CA HIS A 16 16.52 7.03 12.38
C HIS A 16 15.41 6.30 11.60
N LEU A 17 14.89 6.88 10.52
CA LEU A 17 13.78 6.29 9.75
C LEU A 17 14.13 4.91 9.20
N ARG A 18 15.41 4.66 8.90
CA ARG A 18 15.93 3.37 8.43
C ARG A 18 15.98 2.29 9.50
N GLU A 19 15.97 2.68 10.77
CA GLU A 19 15.98 1.77 11.93
C GLU A 19 14.58 1.28 12.29
N ILE A 20 13.54 1.93 11.75
CA ILE A 20 12.14 1.56 11.97
C ILE A 20 11.76 0.48 10.96
N PRO A 21 11.25 -0.69 11.41
CA PRO A 21 10.81 -1.74 10.50
C PRO A 21 9.60 -1.25 9.67
N THR A 22 9.61 -1.54 8.37
CA THR A 22 8.59 -1.10 7.43
C THR A 22 7.18 -1.54 7.84
N GLU A 23 7.06 -2.71 8.45
CA GLU A 23 5.80 -3.26 8.96
C GLU A 23 5.14 -2.36 10.03
N GLU A 24 5.94 -1.71 10.86
CA GLU A 24 5.46 -0.86 11.95
C GLU A 24 5.05 0.53 11.47
N VAL A 25 5.67 0.99 10.37
CA VAL A 25 5.21 2.17 9.64
C VAL A 25 3.89 1.88 8.94
N LEU A 26 3.78 0.75 8.25
CA LEU A 26 2.57 0.37 7.50
C LEU A 26 1.34 0.16 8.39
N LYS A 27 1.52 -0.33 9.63
CA LYS A 27 0.43 -0.48 10.62
C LYS A 27 -0.27 0.83 10.99
N GLN A 28 0.36 1.98 10.77
CA GLN A 28 -0.21 3.29 11.07
C GLN A 28 -1.20 3.76 9.98
N TYR A 29 -1.17 3.14 8.81
CA TYR A 29 -2.04 3.45 7.69
C TYR A 29 -3.16 2.43 7.58
N SER A 30 -4.35 2.89 7.19
CA SER A 30 -5.41 1.98 6.79
C SER A 30 -5.08 1.35 5.43
N PRO A 31 -5.56 0.11 5.15
CA PRO A 31 -5.36 -0.52 3.85
C PRO A 31 -5.86 0.33 2.67
N GLU A 32 -6.96 1.07 2.85
CA GLU A 32 -7.50 1.95 1.80
C GLU A 32 -6.61 3.15 1.49
N GLU A 33 -6.00 3.77 2.50
CA GLU A 33 -5.08 4.90 2.32
C GLU A 33 -3.79 4.49 1.61
N VAL A 34 -3.33 3.26 1.88
CA VAL A 34 -2.18 2.69 1.16
C VAL A 34 -2.57 2.43 -0.30
N LEU A 35 -3.70 1.78 -0.55
CA LEU A 35 -4.14 1.43 -1.90
C LEU A 35 -4.41 2.66 -2.79
N LYS A 36 -4.87 3.78 -2.21
CA LYS A 36 -5.09 5.04 -2.95
C LYS A 36 -3.81 5.64 -3.54
N GLN A 37 -2.63 5.28 -3.04
CA GLN A 37 -1.35 5.78 -3.52
C GLN A 37 -0.85 5.05 -4.77
N TYR A 38 -1.41 3.87 -5.07
CA TYR A 38 -1.03 3.06 -6.22
C TYR A 38 -2.02 3.25 -7.35
N SER A 39 -1.52 3.32 -8.58
CA SER A 39 -2.36 3.11 -9.75
C SER A 39 -2.82 1.64 -9.82
N PRO A 40 -3.96 1.36 -10.48
CA PRO A 40 -4.42 -0.02 -10.65
C PRO A 40 -3.40 -0.94 -11.33
N GLN A 41 -2.57 -0.39 -12.22
CA GLN A 41 -1.54 -1.14 -12.93
C GLN A 41 -0.40 -1.55 -12.00
N GLU A 42 0.13 -0.59 -11.23
CA GLU A 42 1.21 -0.81 -10.25
C GLU A 42 0.80 -1.81 -9.17
N PHE A 43 -0.47 -1.76 -8.75
CA PHE A 43 -1.00 -2.72 -7.80
C PHE A 43 -0.96 -4.16 -8.36
N LEU A 44 -1.37 -4.36 -9.62
CA LEU A 44 -1.41 -5.68 -10.25
C LEU A 44 -0.01 -6.26 -10.50
N GLU A 45 0.98 -5.43 -10.80
CA GLU A 45 2.37 -5.86 -11.00
C GLU A 45 3.02 -6.42 -9.72
N GLY A 46 2.59 -5.94 -8.55
CA GLY A 46 3.09 -6.40 -7.26
C GLY A 46 2.45 -7.71 -6.76
N LEU A 47 1.44 -8.25 -7.45
CA LEU A 47 0.73 -9.46 -7.01
C LEU A 47 1.39 -10.73 -7.53
N SER A 48 1.29 -11.79 -6.73
CA SER A 48 1.71 -13.13 -7.17
C SER A 48 0.78 -13.67 -8.26
N PRO A 49 1.27 -14.54 -9.16
CA PRO A 49 0.44 -15.14 -10.21
C PRO A 49 -0.77 -15.91 -9.65
N GLU A 50 -0.61 -16.61 -8.53
CA GLU A 50 -1.70 -17.30 -7.83
C GLU A 50 -2.83 -16.32 -7.42
N THR A 51 -2.47 -15.15 -6.90
CA THR A 51 -3.45 -14.12 -6.50
C THR A 51 -4.22 -13.58 -7.71
N LEU A 52 -3.53 -13.39 -8.84
CA LEU A 52 -4.14 -12.94 -10.09
C LEU A 52 -5.14 -13.97 -10.64
N GLU A 53 -4.82 -15.27 -10.55
CA GLU A 53 -5.73 -16.34 -10.94
C GLU A 53 -7.00 -16.33 -10.08
N HIS A 54 -6.87 -16.19 -8.76
CA HIS A 54 -8.02 -16.10 -7.86
C HIS A 54 -8.91 -14.90 -8.18
N LEU A 55 -8.32 -13.74 -8.49
CA LEU A 55 -9.06 -12.55 -8.91
C LEU A 55 -9.79 -12.78 -10.25
N ALA A 56 -9.17 -13.46 -11.21
CA ALA A 56 -9.79 -13.79 -12.49
C ALA A 56 -10.99 -14.74 -12.30
N ILE A 57 -10.85 -15.77 -11.46
CA ILE A 57 -11.94 -16.69 -11.10
C ILE A 57 -13.10 -15.91 -10.46
N PHE A 58 -12.79 -15.06 -9.48
CA PHE A 58 -13.79 -14.25 -8.79
C PHE A 58 -14.55 -13.32 -9.75
N LYS A 59 -13.84 -12.63 -10.65
CA LYS A 59 -14.45 -11.78 -11.69
C LYS A 59 -15.39 -12.56 -12.59
N ASN A 60 -14.99 -13.75 -13.03
CA ASN A 60 -15.83 -14.62 -13.86
C ASN A 60 -17.10 -15.08 -13.13
N SER A 61 -17.00 -15.36 -11.82
CA SER A 61 -18.16 -15.71 -10.99
C SER A 61 -19.15 -14.55 -10.84
N LEU A 62 -18.66 -13.32 -10.64
CA LEU A 62 -19.52 -12.13 -10.58
C LEU A 62 -20.25 -11.87 -11.91
N LEU A 63 -19.58 -12.04 -13.04
CA LEU A 63 -20.18 -11.86 -14.37
C LEU A 63 -21.28 -12.90 -14.64
N LYS A 64 -21.07 -14.17 -14.23
CA LYS A 64 -22.09 -15.23 -14.37
C LYS A 64 -23.33 -14.96 -13.53
N ASN A 65 -23.17 -14.44 -12.32
CA ASN A 65 -24.31 -14.07 -11.45
C ASN A 65 -25.14 -12.93 -12.04
N HIS A 66 -24.52 -12.03 -12.81
CA HIS A 66 -25.19 -10.89 -13.44
C HIS A 66 -25.92 -11.24 -14.75
N CYS A 67 -25.62 -12.39 -15.37
CA CYS A 67 -26.28 -12.86 -16.61
C CYS A 67 -27.49 -13.79 -16.36
N CYS A 68 -27.74 -14.21 -15.11
CA CYS A 68 -28.84 -15.12 -14.75
C CYS A 68 -30.01 -14.44 -13.99
N SER A 69 -30.08 -13.09 -13.99
CA SER A 69 -31.27 -12.31 -13.62
C SER A 69 -31.86 -11.63 -14.86
#